data_AF-A0A3N7F6V5-F1
#
_entry.id   AF-A0A3N7F6V5-F1
#
_cell.length_a   1.000
_cell.length_b   1.000
_cell.length_c   1.000
_cell.angle_alpha   90.00
_cell.angle_beta   90.00
_cell.angle_gamma   90.00
#
_symmetry.space_group_name_H-M   'P 1'
#
loop_
_entity.id
_entity.type
_entity.pdbx_description
1 polymer ?
#
loop_
_entity_poly.entity_id
_entity_poly.type
_entity_poly.pdbx_seq_one_letter_code
_entity_poly.pdbx_strand_id
1 'polypeptide(L)'
;MKTLPFKPFAPDCINIVVMENDLENSDWKNEAPYLAGLGMKSPFTVPEGYFEQLPEHIHQAIYLENLKAELSEDGFKVPENYFDELSAGIEAKLAAGRLKELVPNEGFALPGDYFNQLQAKISEKTKIKETKIVRLWHSKLLKYASAACFVLISATAIYLYPGSSARRAASAELANEQMLYDIDENTIIEHIQSNSLKAESPAVADADLENYILSNYSQNDIASDL
;
A
#
# COMPACT_ATOMS: atom_id res chain seq x y z
N MET A 1 44.13 14.19 22.85
CA MET A 1 44.66 13.99 24.22
C MET A 1 45.44 12.68 24.23
N LYS A 2 46.72 12.69 24.64
CA LYS A 2 47.51 11.45 24.79
C LYS A 2 47.23 10.89 26.17
N THR A 3 46.52 9.78 26.26
CA THR A 3 46.40 9.02 27.51
C THR A 3 47.70 8.26 27.72
N LEU A 4 48.39 8.52 28.84
CA LEU A 4 49.50 7.67 29.26
C LEU A 4 48.90 6.32 29.66
N PRO A 5 49.50 5.19 29.27
CA PRO A 5 49.02 3.88 29.69
C PRO A 5 49.06 3.82 31.22
N PHE A 6 47.94 3.41 31.84
CA PHE A 6 47.92 3.10 33.27
C PHE A 6 48.96 2.01 33.52
N LYS A 7 50.04 2.37 34.21
CA LYS A 7 51.05 1.40 34.65
C LYS A 7 50.41 0.67 35.82
N PRO A 8 50.15 -0.65 35.73
CA PRO A 8 49.68 -1.40 36.89
C PRO A 8 50.67 -1.13 38.02
N PHE A 9 50.15 -0.80 39.21
CA PHE A 9 50.92 -1.00 40.42
C PHE A 9 51.46 -2.42 40.32
N ALA A 10 52.79 -2.56 40.28
CA ALA A 10 53.43 -3.86 40.15
C ALA A 10 52.79 -4.83 41.17
N PRO A 11 52.70 -6.14 40.87
CA PRO A 11 52.24 -7.12 41.87
C PRO A 11 53.04 -7.03 43.20
N ASP A 12 54.22 -6.40 43.16
CA ASP A 12 55.09 -6.11 44.31
C ASP A 12 54.72 -4.84 45.10
N CYS A 13 53.60 -4.16 44.79
CA CYS A 13 53.14 -2.98 45.54
C CYS A 13 52.34 -3.33 46.80
N ILE A 14 52.00 -4.61 47.01
CA ILE A 14 52.03 -5.12 48.38
C ILE A 14 53.51 -5.28 48.73
N ASN A 15 54.16 -4.14 48.94
CA ASN A 15 55.29 -4.12 49.83
C ASN A 15 54.65 -4.48 51.18
N ILE A 16 54.55 -5.79 51.48
CA ILE A 16 54.82 -6.20 52.84
C ILE A 16 56.16 -5.52 53.04
N VAL A 17 56.15 -4.39 53.77
CA VAL A 17 57.37 -3.83 54.28
C VAL A 17 57.85 -4.93 55.22
N VAL A 18 58.50 -5.94 54.64
CA VAL A 18 59.55 -6.67 55.27
C VAL A 18 60.51 -5.54 55.51
N MET A 19 60.39 -4.93 56.70
CA MET A 19 61.47 -4.12 57.22
C MET A 19 62.62 -5.09 57.20
N GLU A 20 63.46 -5.02 56.16
CA GLU A 20 64.80 -5.54 56.25
C GLU A 20 65.30 -4.95 57.56
N ASN A 21 65.65 -5.85 58.49
CA ASN A 21 66.26 -5.46 59.75
C ASN A 21 67.66 -4.96 59.38
N ASP A 22 67.75 -3.85 58.67
CA ASP A 22 68.95 -3.05 58.57
C ASP A 22 69.21 -2.63 60.01
N LEU A 23 70.16 -3.35 60.60
CA LEU A 23 70.51 -3.40 62.02
C LEU A 23 70.95 -2.04 62.59
N GLU A 24 70.98 -0.99 61.76
CA GLU A 24 71.49 0.33 62.11
C GLU A 24 70.43 1.28 62.68
N ASN A 25 69.12 0.97 62.58
CA ASN A 25 68.07 1.85 63.13
C ASN A 25 66.91 1.09 63.77
N SER A 26 67.23 0.23 64.76
CA SER A 26 66.23 -0.49 65.58
C SER A 26 65.95 0.19 66.94
N ASP A 27 66.42 1.41 67.17
CA ASP A 27 66.23 2.14 68.45
C ASP A 27 64.75 2.36 68.80
N TRP A 28 63.88 2.46 67.78
CA TRP A 28 62.44 2.57 67.95
C TRP A 28 61.84 1.38 68.73
N LYS A 29 62.46 0.19 68.68
CA LYS A 29 62.02 -0.99 69.45
C LYS A 29 62.22 -0.80 70.95
N ASN A 30 63.22 -0.03 71.35
CA ASN A 30 63.49 0.34 72.73
C ASN A 30 62.56 1.47 73.20
N GLU A 31 62.25 2.41 72.32
CA GLU A 31 61.36 3.54 72.61
C GLU A 31 59.89 3.12 72.70
N ALA A 32 59.48 2.09 71.94
CA ALA A 32 58.11 1.60 71.92
C ALA A 32 58.03 0.05 72.04
N PRO A 33 58.40 -0.53 73.20
CA PRO A 33 58.43 -1.98 73.39
C PRO A 33 57.08 -2.66 73.19
N TYR A 34 55.98 -1.95 73.48
CA TYR A 34 54.62 -2.45 73.24
C TYR A 34 54.26 -2.58 71.75
N LEU A 35 54.74 -1.66 70.92
CA LEU A 35 54.54 -1.73 69.47
C LEU A 35 55.44 -2.78 68.83
N ALA A 36 56.67 -2.91 69.34
CA ALA A 36 57.62 -3.94 68.91
C ALA A 36 57.15 -5.36 69.25
N GLY A 37 56.42 -5.53 70.37
CA GLY A 37 55.81 -6.81 70.75
C GLY A 37 54.53 -7.16 69.98
N LEU A 38 54.00 -6.24 69.19
CA LEU A 38 52.83 -6.50 68.36
C LEU A 38 53.26 -7.33 67.14
N GLY A 39 52.57 -8.44 66.89
CA GLY A 39 52.83 -9.25 65.68
C GLY A 39 52.64 -8.38 64.44
N MET A 40 53.59 -8.44 63.49
CA MET A 40 53.58 -7.71 62.22
C MET A 40 52.53 -8.24 61.23
N LYS A 41 51.29 -8.37 61.70
CA LYS A 41 50.14 -8.77 60.91
C LYS A 41 49.36 -7.49 60.58
N SER A 42 49.28 -7.18 59.29
CA SER A 42 48.38 -6.12 58.81
C SER A 42 46.95 -6.46 59.28
N PRO A 43 46.27 -5.58 60.02
CA PRO A 43 44.88 -5.79 60.41
C PRO A 43 43.92 -5.61 59.21
N PHE A 44 44.43 -5.13 58.08
CA PHE A 44 43.66 -4.92 56.86
C PHE A 44 43.96 -6.04 55.86
N THR A 45 42.91 -6.73 55.43
CA THR A 45 42.95 -7.74 54.37
C THR A 45 42.03 -7.26 53.25
N VAL A 46 42.51 -7.32 52.01
CA VAL A 46 41.68 -7.06 50.84
C VAL A 46 41.20 -8.38 50.23
N PRO A 47 40.03 -8.40 49.57
CA PRO A 47 39.58 -9.55 48.80
C PRO A 47 40.55 -9.92 47.67
N GLU A 48 40.56 -11.19 47.29
CA GLU A 48 41.32 -11.68 46.15
C GLU A 48 40.92 -10.96 44.85
N GLY A 49 41.90 -10.54 44.05
CA GLY A 49 41.67 -9.84 42.78
C GLY A 49 41.28 -8.37 42.88
N TYR A 50 41.29 -7.78 44.10
CA TYR A 50 40.95 -6.37 44.30
C TYR A 50 41.82 -5.42 43.46
N PHE A 51 43.14 -5.59 43.48
CA PHE A 51 44.07 -4.70 42.79
C PHE A 51 44.16 -4.96 41.29
N GLU A 52 43.79 -6.16 40.87
CA GLU A 52 43.76 -6.64 39.49
C GLU A 52 42.56 -6.05 38.75
N GLN A 53 41.42 -5.91 39.46
CA GLN A 53 40.19 -5.31 38.93
C GLN A 53 40.16 -3.79 39.11
N LEU A 54 40.90 -3.25 40.07
CA LEU A 54 40.91 -1.81 40.38
C LEU A 54 41.14 -0.90 39.15
N PRO A 55 42.07 -1.17 38.22
CA PRO A 55 42.29 -0.32 37.06
C PRO A 55 41.06 -0.25 36.15
N GLU A 56 40.41 -1.39 35.91
CA GLU A 56 39.20 -1.47 35.09
C GLU A 56 38.05 -0.69 35.75
N HIS A 57 37.87 -0.86 37.07
CA HIS A 57 36.84 -0.13 37.82
C HIS A 57 37.07 1.39 37.79
N ILE A 58 38.32 1.83 37.91
CA ILE A 58 38.68 3.26 37.82
C ILE A 58 38.37 3.78 36.41
N HIS A 59 38.76 3.06 35.36
CA HIS A 59 38.47 3.47 33.98
C HIS A 59 36.97 3.52 33.69
N GLN A 60 36.20 2.54 34.17
CA GLN A 60 34.75 2.54 34.06
C GLN A 60 34.13 3.73 34.79
N ALA A 61 34.57 4.03 36.01
CA ALA A 61 34.06 5.16 36.78
C ALA A 61 34.34 6.49 36.07
N ILE A 62 35.56 6.69 35.57
CA ILE A 62 35.94 7.89 34.80
C ILE A 62 35.11 7.99 33.52
N TYR A 63 34.89 6.88 32.81
CA TYR A 63 34.07 6.87 31.59
C TYR A 63 32.63 7.31 31.89
N LEU A 64 32.00 6.74 32.92
CA LEU A 64 30.64 7.10 33.32
C LEU A 64 30.54 8.56 33.77
N GLU A 65 31.54 9.07 34.49
CA GLU A 65 31.60 10.47 34.91
C GLU A 65 31.66 11.42 33.71
N ASN A 66 32.52 11.11 32.71
CA ASN A 66 32.61 11.89 31.49
C ASN A 66 31.29 11.87 30.70
N LEU A 67 30.66 10.70 30.54
CA LEU A 67 29.35 10.58 29.89
C LEU A 67 28.29 11.43 30.59
N LYS A 68 28.27 11.39 31.93
CA LYS A 68 27.33 12.18 32.72
C LYS A 68 27.58 13.69 32.60
N ALA A 69 28.83 14.12 32.47
CA ALA A 69 29.17 15.53 32.27
C ALA A 69 28.82 16.03 30.85
N GLU A 70 28.85 15.15 29.86
CA GLU A 70 28.55 15.48 28.45
C GLU A 70 27.04 15.45 28.15
N LEU A 71 26.27 14.70 28.94
CA LEU A 71 24.80 14.66 28.88
C LEU A 71 24.18 15.70 29.83
N SER A 72 23.74 16.83 29.28
CA SER A 72 23.11 17.93 30.06
C SER A 72 21.74 17.58 30.68
N GLU A 73 21.14 16.46 30.29
CA GLU A 73 19.86 15.96 30.77
C GLU A 73 20.01 14.46 31.07
N ASP A 74 19.35 13.97 32.12
CA ASP A 74 19.28 12.54 32.43
C ASP A 74 18.81 11.78 31.17
N GLY A 75 19.73 11.04 30.54
CA GLY A 75 19.57 10.49 29.18
C GLY A 75 18.46 9.44 29.04
N PHE A 76 17.76 9.11 30.11
CA PHE A 76 16.60 8.23 30.13
C PHE A 76 15.36 9.03 30.53
N LYS A 77 14.59 9.44 29.52
CA LYS A 77 13.25 9.98 29.71
C LYS A 77 12.25 8.85 29.52
N VAL A 78 11.40 8.65 30.53
CA VAL A 78 10.23 7.78 30.38
C VAL A 78 9.19 8.48 29.50
N PRO A 79 8.44 7.75 28.66
CA PRO A 79 7.30 8.32 27.94
C PRO A 79 6.27 8.92 28.90
N GLU A 80 5.48 9.87 28.39
CA GLU A 80 4.34 10.41 29.16
C GLU A 80 3.40 9.26 29.58
N ASN A 81 2.86 9.37 30.80
CA ASN A 81 1.96 8.39 31.43
C ASN A 81 2.53 6.96 31.62
N TYR A 82 3.84 6.73 31.46
CA TYR A 82 4.44 5.40 31.67
C TYR A 82 4.05 4.80 33.02
N PHE A 83 4.21 5.56 34.11
CA PHE A 83 3.92 5.06 35.46
C PHE A 83 2.43 4.94 35.75
N ASP A 84 1.60 5.78 35.12
CA ASP A 84 0.14 5.74 35.26
C ASP A 84 -0.43 4.47 34.58
N GLU A 85 0.09 4.11 33.41
CA GLU A 85 -0.35 2.93 32.65
C GLU A 85 0.34 1.63 33.09
N LEU A 86 1.51 1.70 33.74
CA LEU A 86 2.31 0.53 34.13
C LEU A 86 1.49 -0.44 34.99
N SER A 87 0.78 0.09 35.98
CA SER A 87 -0.02 -0.73 36.92
C SER A 87 -1.11 -1.51 36.17
N ALA A 88 -1.88 -0.80 35.33
CA ALA A 88 -2.93 -1.41 34.51
C ALA A 88 -2.35 -2.43 33.51
N GLY A 89 -1.19 -2.13 32.91
CA GLY A 89 -0.50 -3.03 31.99
C GLY A 89 -0.03 -4.32 32.65
N ILE A 90 0.51 -4.24 33.87
CA ILE A 90 0.92 -5.42 34.66
C ILE A 90 -0.29 -6.29 35.00
N GLU A 91 -1.39 -5.68 35.47
CA GLU A 91 -2.62 -6.40 35.80
C GLU A 91 -3.22 -7.09 34.56
N ALA A 92 -3.28 -6.39 33.42
CA ALA A 92 -3.77 -6.95 32.17
C ALA A 92 -2.93 -8.15 31.72
N LYS A 93 -1.60 -8.06 31.85
CA LYS A 93 -0.68 -9.14 31.50
C LYS A 93 -0.81 -10.34 32.44
N LEU A 94 -1.04 -10.11 33.73
CA LEU A 94 -1.32 -11.17 34.70
C LEU A 94 -2.66 -11.86 34.40
N ALA A 95 -3.70 -11.09 34.09
CA ALA A 95 -5.00 -11.62 33.70
C ALA A 95 -4.91 -12.46 32.42
N ALA A 96 -4.20 -11.97 31.40
CA ALA A 96 -3.94 -12.73 30.17
C ALA A 96 -3.15 -14.02 30.43
N GLY A 97 -2.15 -13.98 31.31
CA GLY A 97 -1.39 -15.16 31.74
C GLY A 97 -2.29 -16.22 32.39
N ARG A 98 -3.15 -15.81 33.34
CA ARG A 98 -4.12 -16.70 34.00
C ARG A 98 -5.14 -17.29 33.03
N LEU A 99 -5.63 -16.49 32.08
CA LEU A 99 -6.55 -16.98 31.03
C LEU A 99 -5.89 -18.04 30.15
N LYS A 100 -4.60 -17.87 29.84
CA LYS A 100 -3.82 -18.84 29.06
C LYS A 100 -3.61 -20.17 29.79
N GLU A 101 -3.48 -20.15 31.12
CA GLU A 101 -3.46 -21.38 31.93
C GLU A 101 -4.82 -22.10 31.95
N LEU A 102 -5.92 -21.33 31.99
CA LEU A 102 -7.28 -21.87 32.03
C LEU A 102 -7.76 -22.39 30.67
N VAL A 103 -7.26 -21.83 29.57
CA VAL A 103 -7.62 -22.21 28.20
C VAL A 103 -6.35 -22.66 27.46
N PRO A 104 -5.94 -23.93 27.60
CA PRO A 104 -4.70 -24.44 27.00
C PRO A 104 -4.76 -24.53 25.46
N ASN A 105 -5.95 -24.46 24.86
CA ASN A 105 -6.11 -24.44 23.41
C ASN A 105 -6.20 -22.99 22.93
N GLU A 106 -5.35 -22.61 21.97
CA GLU A 106 -5.47 -21.32 21.29
C GLU A 106 -6.89 -21.20 20.73
N GLY A 107 -7.66 -20.22 21.23
CA GLY A 107 -9.12 -20.14 21.11
C GLY A 107 -9.70 -20.02 19.69
N PHE A 108 -8.89 -20.25 18.67
CA PHE A 108 -9.28 -20.27 17.26
C PHE A 108 -9.20 -21.70 16.72
N ALA A 109 -9.95 -22.62 17.35
CA ALA A 109 -10.18 -23.93 16.77
C ALA A 109 -11.22 -23.81 15.66
N LEU A 110 -10.84 -24.18 14.44
CA LEU A 110 -11.78 -24.29 13.33
C LEU A 110 -12.73 -25.47 13.58
N PRO A 111 -14.04 -25.33 13.29
CA PRO A 111 -14.94 -26.47 13.28
C PRO A 111 -14.41 -27.57 12.36
N GLY A 112 -14.58 -28.82 12.77
CA GLY A 112 -14.28 -29.97 11.90
C GLY A 112 -14.97 -29.80 10.54
N ASP A 113 -14.26 -30.13 9.47
CA ASP A 113 -14.73 -30.03 8.07
C ASP A 113 -15.02 -28.61 7.54
N TYR A 114 -14.60 -27.53 8.22
CA TYR A 114 -14.75 -26.15 7.71
C TYR A 114 -14.26 -26.00 6.26
N PHE A 115 -13.05 -26.47 5.95
CA PHE A 115 -12.46 -26.35 4.61
C PHE A 115 -13.18 -27.21 3.58
N ASN A 116 -13.64 -28.41 3.96
CA ASN A 116 -14.42 -29.28 3.07
C ASN A 116 -15.76 -28.64 2.70
N GLN A 117 -16.47 -28.06 3.68
CA GLN A 117 -17.73 -27.35 3.45
C GLN A 117 -17.53 -26.07 2.63
N LEU A 118 -16.46 -25.33 2.89
CA LEU A 118 -16.11 -24.13 2.14
C LEU A 118 -15.83 -24.48 0.67
N GLN A 119 -15.03 -25.51 0.41
CA GLN A 119 -14.71 -25.98 -0.94
C GLN A 119 -15.95 -26.47 -1.69
N ALA A 120 -16.85 -27.19 -1.01
CA ALA A 120 -18.12 -27.62 -1.59
C ALA A 120 -19.01 -26.43 -1.98
N LYS A 121 -19.14 -25.44 -1.09
CA LYS A 121 -19.92 -24.21 -1.35
C LYS A 121 -19.35 -23.37 -2.49
N ILE A 122 -18.02 -23.25 -2.57
CA ILE A 122 -17.37 -22.54 -3.68
C ILE A 122 -17.67 -23.28 -4.99
N SER A 123 -17.46 -24.60 -5.03
CA SER A 123 -17.69 -25.42 -6.23
C SER A 123 -19.14 -25.39 -6.70
N GLU A 124 -20.10 -25.35 -5.79
CA GLU A 124 -21.52 -25.19 -6.11
C GLU A 124 -21.81 -23.82 -6.72
N LYS A 125 -21.24 -22.75 -6.14
CA LYS A 125 -21.45 -21.36 -6.60
C LYS A 125 -20.71 -21.01 -7.88
N THR A 126 -19.58 -21.66 -8.16
CA THR A 126 -18.75 -21.41 -9.35
C THR A 126 -19.03 -22.36 -10.50
N LYS A 127 -19.94 -23.34 -10.35
CA LYS A 127 -20.49 -24.06 -11.50
C LYS A 127 -21.22 -23.06 -12.37
N ILE A 128 -20.57 -22.66 -13.47
CA ILE A 128 -21.15 -21.85 -14.54
C ILE A 128 -22.37 -22.62 -15.03
N LYS A 129 -23.55 -22.20 -14.58
CA LYS A 129 -24.82 -22.69 -15.11
C LYS A 129 -24.86 -22.22 -16.55
N GLU A 130 -24.82 -23.14 -17.50
CA GLU A 130 -24.95 -22.82 -18.92
C GLU A 130 -26.30 -22.12 -19.14
N THR A 131 -26.30 -20.79 -19.07
CA THR A 131 -27.47 -20.00 -19.41
C THR A 131 -27.59 -20.04 -20.91
N LYS A 132 -28.58 -20.79 -21.41
CA LYS A 132 -28.90 -20.85 -22.84
C LYS A 132 -29.09 -19.42 -23.34
N ILE A 133 -28.14 -18.95 -24.15
CA ILE A 133 -28.21 -17.63 -24.79
C ILE A 133 -29.35 -17.68 -25.80
N VAL A 134 -30.54 -17.21 -25.40
CA VAL A 134 -31.71 -17.12 -26.28
C VAL A 134 -31.72 -15.77 -26.96
N ARG A 135 -31.63 -15.78 -28.29
CA ARG A 135 -31.83 -14.58 -29.11
C ARG A 135 -33.31 -14.26 -29.12
N LEU A 136 -33.71 -13.19 -28.43
CA LEU A 136 -35.11 -12.81 -28.21
C LEU A 136 -35.86 -12.36 -29.48
N TRP A 137 -35.15 -12.03 -30.56
CA TRP A 137 -35.75 -11.52 -31.80
C TRP A 137 -35.18 -12.28 -33.01
N HIS A 138 -35.89 -13.31 -33.48
CA HIS A 138 -35.47 -14.12 -34.65
C HIS A 138 -36.56 -14.31 -35.72
N SER A 139 -37.72 -13.69 -35.62
CA SER A 139 -38.76 -13.93 -36.62
C SER A 139 -38.52 -13.11 -37.90
N LYS A 140 -38.38 -13.80 -39.03
CA LYS A 140 -38.41 -13.18 -40.38
C LYS A 140 -39.76 -12.50 -40.68
N LEU A 141 -40.76 -12.76 -39.84
CA LEU A 141 -42.13 -12.24 -39.93
C LEU A 141 -42.27 -10.77 -39.51
N LEU A 142 -41.34 -10.22 -38.73
CA LEU A 142 -41.36 -8.79 -38.37
C LEU A 142 -41.32 -7.87 -39.58
N LYS A 143 -40.61 -8.27 -40.64
CA LYS A 143 -40.54 -7.51 -41.90
C LYS A 143 -41.90 -7.44 -42.61
N TYR A 144 -42.71 -8.48 -42.49
CA TYR A 144 -44.05 -8.53 -43.08
C TYR A 144 -45.09 -7.86 -42.18
N ALA A 145 -44.97 -8.02 -40.86
CA ALA A 145 -45.85 -7.35 -39.90
C ALA A 145 -45.75 -5.82 -39.99
N SER A 146 -44.54 -5.28 -40.14
CA SER A 146 -44.34 -3.83 -40.35
C SER A 146 -44.99 -3.35 -41.64
N ALA A 147 -44.83 -4.09 -42.75
CA ALA A 147 -45.45 -3.74 -44.04
C ALA A 147 -47.00 -3.77 -43.97
N ALA A 148 -47.57 -4.79 -43.34
CA ALA A 148 -49.02 -4.89 -43.16
C ALA A 148 -49.58 -3.75 -42.31
N CYS A 149 -48.88 -3.32 -41.26
CA CYS A 149 -49.27 -2.15 -40.47
C CYS A 149 -49.32 -0.87 -41.31
N PHE A 150 -48.33 -0.62 -42.18
CA PHE A 150 -48.36 0.55 -43.06
C PHE A 150 -49.54 0.51 -44.03
N VAL A 151 -49.87 -0.66 -44.60
CA VAL A 151 -51.03 -0.82 -45.48
C VAL A 151 -52.33 -0.58 -44.72
N LEU A 152 -52.47 -1.14 -43.51
CA LEU A 152 -53.66 -0.95 -42.69
C LEU A 152 -53.82 0.50 -42.24
N ILE A 153 -52.75 1.19 -41.85
CA ILE A 153 -52.77 2.60 -41.46
C ILE A 153 -53.11 3.49 -42.66
N SER A 154 -52.55 3.20 -43.83
CA SER A 154 -52.86 3.95 -45.06
C SER A 154 -54.32 3.75 -45.48
N ALA A 155 -54.81 2.50 -45.48
CA ALA A 155 -56.19 2.19 -45.82
C ALA A 155 -57.20 2.79 -44.83
N THR A 156 -56.89 2.73 -43.53
CA THR A 156 -57.75 3.34 -42.48
C THR A 156 -57.73 4.86 -42.55
N ALA A 157 -56.59 5.49 -42.85
CA ALA A 157 -56.50 6.94 -43.08
C ALA A 157 -57.36 7.39 -44.27
N ILE A 158 -57.34 6.64 -45.38
CA ILE A 158 -58.19 6.92 -46.56
C ILE A 158 -59.68 6.73 -46.24
N TYR A 159 -60.02 5.72 -45.44
CA TYR A 159 -61.40 5.43 -45.05
C TYR A 159 -61.98 6.48 -44.10
N LEU A 160 -61.18 6.99 -43.15
CA LEU A 160 -61.63 7.95 -42.14
C LEU A 160 -61.57 9.42 -42.61
N TYR A 161 -60.91 9.72 -43.73
CA TYR A 161 -60.79 11.08 -44.29
C TYR A 161 -61.31 11.18 -45.75
N PRO A 162 -62.61 10.97 -46.01
CA PRO A 162 -63.18 11.18 -47.33
C PRO A 162 -63.37 12.68 -47.59
N GLY A 163 -62.27 13.40 -47.86
CA GLY A 163 -62.34 14.84 -48.16
C GLY A 163 -60.99 15.58 -48.26
N SER A 164 -60.63 15.92 -49.49
CA SER A 164 -60.09 17.25 -49.90
C SER A 164 -58.59 17.53 -50.17
N SER A 165 -57.65 16.59 -50.02
CA SER A 165 -56.22 16.88 -50.35
C SER A 165 -55.57 15.97 -51.41
N ALA A 166 -55.84 14.66 -51.42
CA ALA A 166 -55.17 13.74 -52.35
C ALA A 166 -55.63 13.87 -53.82
N ARG A 167 -56.90 14.19 -54.06
CA ARG A 167 -57.42 14.39 -55.43
C ARG A 167 -56.93 15.71 -56.08
N ARG A 168 -56.50 16.69 -55.26
CA ARG A 168 -55.84 17.94 -55.72
C ARG A 168 -54.36 17.74 -56.03
N ALA A 169 -53.65 16.92 -55.25
CA ALA A 169 -52.24 16.60 -55.51
C ALA A 169 -52.06 15.87 -56.86
N ALA A 170 -52.93 14.91 -57.19
CA ALA A 170 -52.89 14.21 -58.47
C ALA A 170 -53.16 15.13 -59.68
N SER A 171 -54.02 16.15 -59.55
CA SER A 171 -54.23 17.16 -60.59
C SER A 171 -53.10 18.18 -60.70
N ALA A 172 -52.37 18.44 -59.60
CA ALA A 172 -51.22 19.34 -59.60
C ALA A 172 -50.00 18.68 -60.24
N GLU A 173 -49.78 17.38 -60.03
CA GLU A 173 -48.69 16.61 -60.63
C GLU A 173 -48.85 16.49 -62.15
N LEU A 174 -50.09 16.29 -62.65
CA LEU A 174 -50.39 16.30 -64.09
C LEU A 174 -50.15 17.69 -64.74
N ALA A 175 -50.46 18.77 -64.03
CA ALA A 175 -50.19 20.14 -64.52
C ALA A 175 -48.69 20.48 -64.54
N ASN A 176 -47.92 19.90 -63.62
CA ASN A 176 -46.48 20.12 -63.52
C ASN A 176 -45.71 19.38 -64.63
N GLU A 177 -46.13 18.16 -64.97
CA GLU A 177 -45.63 17.42 -66.14
C GLU A 177 -45.81 18.23 -67.43
N GLN A 178 -46.96 18.90 -67.61
CA GLN A 178 -47.24 19.70 -68.80
C GLN A 178 -46.41 21.00 -68.88
N MET A 179 -45.99 21.55 -67.73
CA MET A 179 -45.06 22.68 -67.68
C MET A 179 -43.61 22.28 -67.99
N LEU A 180 -43.21 21.03 -67.71
CA LEU A 180 -41.86 20.53 -67.99
C LEU A 180 -41.58 20.38 -69.50
N TYR A 181 -42.62 20.13 -70.30
CA TYR A 181 -42.49 20.01 -71.77
C TYR A 181 -42.25 21.34 -72.48
N ASP A 182 -42.56 22.47 -71.85
CA ASP A 182 -42.48 23.81 -72.45
C ASP A 182 -41.18 24.55 -72.08
N ILE A 183 -40.21 23.83 -71.48
CA ILE A 183 -38.89 24.37 -71.15
C ILE A 183 -38.00 24.31 -72.39
N ASP A 184 -37.53 25.47 -72.84
CA ASP A 184 -36.61 25.60 -73.99
C ASP A 184 -35.21 25.04 -73.66
N GLU A 185 -34.55 24.45 -74.66
CA GLU A 185 -33.24 23.79 -74.52
C GLU A 185 -32.15 24.76 -73.99
N ASN A 186 -32.26 26.05 -74.30
CA ASN A 186 -31.30 27.05 -73.84
C ASN A 186 -31.35 27.26 -72.32
N THR A 187 -32.52 27.11 -71.68
CA THR A 187 -32.68 27.25 -70.23
C THR A 187 -32.05 26.06 -69.48
N ILE A 188 -32.06 24.88 -70.10
CA ILE A 188 -31.41 23.67 -69.56
C ILE A 188 -29.89 23.83 -69.60
N ILE A 189 -29.35 24.36 -70.71
CA ILE A 189 -27.91 24.59 -70.87
C ILE A 189 -27.39 25.60 -69.85
N GLU A 190 -28.11 26.70 -69.60
CA GLU A 190 -27.77 27.72 -68.61
C GLU A 190 -27.72 27.15 -67.17
N HIS A 191 -28.68 26.28 -66.82
CA HIS A 191 -28.72 25.64 -65.49
C HIS A 191 -27.60 24.62 -65.27
N ILE A 192 -27.18 23.90 -66.30
CA ILE A 192 -26.07 22.94 -66.18
C ILE A 192 -24.74 23.70 -66.05
N GLN A 193 -24.53 24.76 -66.82
CA GLN A 193 -23.30 25.53 -66.78
C GLN A 193 -23.11 26.26 -65.42
N SER A 194 -24.20 26.71 -64.80
CA SER A 194 -24.17 27.30 -63.46
C SER A 194 -23.94 26.27 -62.34
N ASN A 195 -24.43 25.04 -62.47
CA ASN A 195 -24.32 24.01 -61.43
C ASN A 195 -23.01 23.20 -61.47
N SER A 196 -22.31 23.14 -62.62
CA SER A 196 -21.04 22.40 -62.74
C SER A 196 -19.85 23.03 -61.98
N LEU A 197 -20.03 24.20 -61.35
CA LEU A 197 -19.00 24.84 -60.51
C LEU A 197 -19.07 24.44 -59.03
N LYS A 198 -19.98 23.54 -58.63
CA LYS A 198 -20.12 23.07 -57.23
C LYS A 198 -20.34 21.55 -57.15
N ALA A 199 -19.25 20.79 -57.09
CA ALA A 199 -19.27 19.41 -56.60
C ALA A 199 -18.13 19.22 -55.59
N GLU A 200 -18.49 19.03 -54.31
CA GLU A 200 -17.57 18.74 -53.20
C GLU A 200 -17.59 17.23 -52.90
N SER A 201 -16.41 16.62 -52.82
CA SER A 201 -16.16 15.22 -52.45
C SER A 201 -15.90 15.14 -50.95
N PRO A 202 -16.52 14.26 -50.16
CA PRO A 202 -16.15 14.13 -48.75
C PRO A 202 -14.90 13.26 -48.63
N ALA A 203 -13.75 13.93 -48.60
CA ALA A 203 -12.49 13.37 -48.12
C ALA A 203 -12.54 13.34 -46.58
N VAL A 204 -12.75 12.16 -45.99
CA VAL A 204 -12.47 11.96 -44.57
C VAL A 204 -10.96 11.93 -44.42
N ALA A 205 -10.40 12.92 -43.72
CA ALA A 205 -8.96 13.09 -43.58
C ALA A 205 -8.37 11.96 -42.73
N ASP A 206 -7.32 11.33 -43.25
CA ASP A 206 -6.54 10.25 -42.63
C ASP A 206 -6.11 10.55 -41.18
N ALA A 207 -5.90 11.84 -40.87
CA ALA A 207 -5.51 12.34 -39.56
C ALA A 207 -6.57 12.12 -38.46
N ASP A 208 -7.86 12.14 -38.79
CA ASP A 208 -8.92 11.92 -37.80
C ASP A 208 -9.03 10.43 -37.43
N LEU A 209 -8.70 9.56 -38.39
CA LEU A 209 -8.68 8.12 -38.18
C LEU A 209 -7.48 7.69 -37.33
N GLU A 210 -6.29 8.24 -37.59
CA GLU A 210 -5.09 7.96 -36.78
C GLU A 210 -5.27 8.37 -35.32
N ASN A 211 -5.84 9.55 -35.06
CA ASN A 211 -6.09 10.02 -33.70
C ASN A 211 -7.11 9.14 -32.94
N TYR A 212 -8.12 8.63 -33.64
CA TYR A 212 -9.10 7.73 -33.03
C TYR A 212 -8.46 6.40 -32.62
N ILE A 213 -7.57 5.86 -33.47
CA ILE A 213 -6.85 4.61 -33.20
C ILE A 213 -5.89 4.80 -32.02
N LEU A 214 -5.12 5.89 -31.99
CA LEU A 214 -4.15 6.17 -30.91
C LEU A 214 -4.79 6.49 -29.55
N SER A 215 -6.02 7.00 -29.54
CA SER A 215 -6.72 7.35 -28.29
C SER A 215 -7.47 6.18 -27.65
N ASN A 216 -7.88 5.17 -28.44
CA ASN A 216 -8.71 4.07 -27.95
C ASN A 216 -7.97 2.73 -27.82
N TYR A 217 -6.77 2.58 -28.41
CA TYR A 217 -6.00 1.33 -28.35
C TYR A 217 -4.58 1.58 -27.84
N SER A 218 -4.10 0.76 -26.89
CA SER A 218 -2.71 0.84 -26.40
C SER A 218 -1.77 0.05 -27.32
N GLN A 219 -0.48 0.44 -27.40
CA GLN A 219 0.51 -0.26 -28.24
C GLN A 219 0.61 -1.76 -27.90
N ASN A 220 0.35 -2.15 -26.64
CA ASN A 220 0.35 -3.56 -26.24
C ASN A 220 -0.88 -4.33 -26.73
N ASP A 221 -2.04 -3.68 -26.88
CA ASP A 221 -3.24 -4.34 -27.41
C ASP A 221 -3.10 -4.62 -28.92
N ILE A 222 -2.42 -3.73 -29.64
CA ILE A 222 -2.15 -3.88 -31.08
C ILE A 222 -1.12 -4.99 -31.35
N ALA A 223 -0.14 -5.16 -30.46
CA ALA A 223 0.93 -6.16 -30.61
C ALA A 223 0.56 -7.56 -30.09
N SER A 224 -0.54 -7.71 -29.35
CA SER A 224 -0.96 -8.99 -28.76
C SER A 224 -1.81 -9.86 -29.70
N ASP A 225 -2.22 -9.34 -30.86
CA ASP A 225 -3.09 -10.01 -31.83
C ASP A 225 -2.41 -10.23 -33.21
N LEU A 226 -1.06 -10.24 -33.21
CA LEU A 226 -0.20 -10.56 -34.37
C LEU A 226 0.70 -11.76 -34.10
#